data_AF-A0A8S3XL68-F1
#
_entry.id   AF-A0A8S3XL68-F1
#
_cell.length_a   1.000
_cell.length_b   1.000
_cell.length_c   1.000
_cell.angle_alpha   90.00
_cell.angle_beta   90.00
_cell.angle_gamma   90.00
#
_symmetry.space_group_name_H-M   'P 1'
#
loop_
_entity.id
_entity.type
_entity.pdbx_description
1 polymer ?
#
loop_
_entity_poly.entity_id
_entity_poly.type
_entity_poly.pdbx_seq_one_letter_code
_entity_poly.pdbx_strand_id
1 'polypeptide(L)'
;MKFGQYSSSKGEVICYFFNTPTNFLHDSDTTNFNIIDTKIDQSPVDIDSIEVKEAEVSRLLKTIDPHKSAVPDGIPAIFIVRCAGFLTLPLSILYRRSSKEGMFPNI
;
A
#
# COMPACT_ATOMS: atom_id res chain seq x y z
N MET A 1 8.11 -22.67 10.15
CA MET A 1 8.19 -21.24 10.50
C MET A 1 7.58 -21.08 11.89
N LYS A 2 8.22 -20.36 12.82
CA LYS A 2 7.81 -20.30 14.23
C LYS A 2 7.31 -18.89 14.54
N PHE A 3 6.04 -18.75 14.94
CA PHE A 3 5.45 -17.48 15.36
C PHE A 3 4.93 -17.66 16.80
N GLY A 4 5.60 -17.02 17.75
CA GLY A 4 5.32 -17.20 19.18
C GLY A 4 5.42 -18.66 19.62
N GLN A 5 4.39 -19.15 20.32
CA GLN A 5 4.33 -20.53 20.84
C GLN A 5 3.87 -21.57 19.81
N TYR A 6 3.53 -21.16 18.59
CA TYR A 6 2.94 -22.03 17.57
C TYR A 6 3.94 -22.32 16.45
N SER A 7 4.12 -23.60 16.13
CA SER A 7 4.99 -24.09 15.06
C SER A 7 4.25 -25.13 14.25
N SER A 8 4.06 -24.88 12.95
CA SER A 8 3.49 -25.85 12.00
C SER A 8 4.38 -26.00 10.77
N SER A 9 4.48 -27.22 10.26
CA SER A 9 5.29 -27.61 9.10
C SER A 9 4.46 -27.88 7.83
N LYS A 10 3.12 -27.80 7.91
CA LYS A 10 2.23 -27.99 6.77
C LYS A 10 1.67 -26.65 6.29
N GLY A 11 1.79 -26.39 4.99
CA GLY A 11 1.40 -25.11 4.36
C GLY A 11 -0.08 -24.75 4.53
N GLU A 12 -0.97 -25.75 4.54
CA GLU A 12 -2.42 -25.54 4.68
C GLU A 12 -2.82 -24.86 5.99
N VAL A 13 -2.03 -25.06 7.05
CA VAL A 13 -2.31 -24.49 8.38
C VAL A 13 -1.91 -23.01 8.44
N ILE A 14 -1.03 -22.56 7.54
CA ILE A 14 -0.52 -21.18 7.48
C ILE A 14 -1.64 -20.20 7.12
N CYS A 15 -2.59 -20.60 6.26
CA CYS A 15 -3.71 -19.75 5.86
C CYS A 15 -4.58 -19.33 7.06
N TYR A 16 -4.74 -20.21 8.06
CA TYR A 16 -5.48 -19.87 9.27
C TYR A 16 -4.76 -18.85 10.16
N PHE A 17 -3.42 -18.77 10.10
CA PHE A 17 -2.68 -17.75 10.85
C PHE A 17 -2.96 -16.34 10.30
N PHE A 18 -3.03 -16.18 8.98
CA PHE A 18 -3.28 -14.88 8.34
C PHE A 18 -4.76 -14.54 8.18
N ASN A 19 -5.66 -15.53 8.31
CA ASN A 19 -7.11 -15.32 8.30
C ASN A 19 -7.68 -14.98 9.70
N THR A 20 -6.82 -14.89 10.72
CA THR A 20 -7.20 -14.20 11.95
C THR A 20 -7.08 -12.70 11.71
N PRO A 21 -8.09 -11.88 12.02
CA PRO A 21 -7.94 -10.44 12.00
C PRO A 21 -6.82 -10.10 12.97
N THR A 22 -5.67 -9.71 12.42
CA THR A 22 -4.50 -9.37 13.20
C THR A 22 -4.82 -8.07 13.93
N ASN A 23 -4.99 -8.16 15.25
CA ASN A 23 -4.91 -7.03 16.18
C ASN A 23 -3.50 -6.41 16.20
N PHE A 24 -2.81 -6.35 15.06
CA PHE A 24 -1.48 -5.77 14.90
C PHE A 24 -1.48 -4.24 15.07
N LEU A 25 -2.67 -3.64 15.17
CA LEU A 25 -2.89 -2.28 15.62
C LEU A 25 -3.75 -2.29 16.90
N HIS A 26 -3.22 -2.77 18.02
CA HIS A 26 -3.77 -2.37 19.32
C HIS A 26 -2.65 -2.21 20.33
N ASP A 27 -2.15 -0.97 20.37
CA ASP A 27 -1.48 -0.46 21.55
C ASP A 27 -2.49 -0.49 22.71
N SER A 28 -2.06 -1.08 23.82
CA SER A 28 -2.52 -0.92 25.20
C SER A 28 -3.88 -0.22 25.40
N ASP A 29 -4.96 -0.99 25.46
CA ASP A 29 -5.89 -0.98 26.59
C ASP A 29 -7.18 -1.74 26.26
N THR A 30 -7.59 -2.53 27.24
CA THR A 30 -8.68 -3.49 27.19
C THR A 30 -10.03 -2.77 27.07
N THR A 31 -10.63 -2.73 25.88
CA THR A 31 -12.07 -2.49 25.74
C THR A 31 -12.69 -3.56 24.85
N ASN A 32 -13.63 -4.32 25.41
CA ASN A 32 -14.43 -5.34 24.74
C ASN A 32 -14.89 -4.86 23.36
N PHE A 33 -14.24 -5.36 22.31
CA PHE A 33 -14.79 -5.25 20.96
C PHE A 33 -15.97 -6.22 20.88
N ASN A 34 -17.16 -5.71 21.15
CA ASN A 34 -18.36 -6.31 20.59
C ASN A 34 -18.10 -6.41 19.09
N ILE A 35 -17.97 -7.63 18.58
CA ILE A 35 -17.92 -7.92 17.16
C ILE A 35 -19.24 -7.40 16.62
N ILE A 36 -19.22 -6.17 16.13
CA ILE A 36 -20.30 -5.66 15.33
C ILE A 36 -20.23 -6.54 14.09
N ASP A 37 -21.17 -7.46 13.98
CA ASP A 37 -21.46 -8.22 12.78
C ASP A 37 -22.06 -7.23 11.76
N THR A 38 -21.29 -6.18 11.44
CA THR A 38 -21.49 -5.40 10.24
C THR A 38 -21.33 -6.42 9.14
N LYS A 39 -22.41 -6.68 8.42
CA LYS A 39 -22.38 -7.29 7.09
C LYS A 39 -21.29 -6.56 6.30
N ILE A 40 -20.07 -7.07 6.36
CA ILE A 40 -19.03 -6.71 5.43
C ILE A 40 -19.59 -7.25 4.13
N ASP A 41 -19.99 -6.34 3.25
CA ASP A 41 -20.36 -6.69 1.89
C ASP A 41 -19.12 -7.31 1.27
N GLN A 42 -18.98 -8.63 1.39
CA GLN A 42 -17.93 -9.44 0.78
C GLN A 42 -18.16 -9.53 -0.74
N SER A 43 -18.59 -8.42 -1.36
CA SER A 43 -18.46 -8.27 -2.79
C SER A 43 -16.96 -8.33 -3.11
N PRO A 44 -16.56 -9.15 -4.08
CA PRO A 44 -15.16 -9.20 -4.49
C PRO A 44 -14.75 -7.81 -4.96
N VAL A 45 -13.83 -7.18 -4.23
CA VAL A 45 -13.22 -5.92 -4.66
C VAL A 45 -12.33 -6.25 -5.84
N ASP A 46 -12.70 -5.71 -7.00
CA ASP A 46 -11.91 -5.85 -8.21
C ASP A 46 -10.68 -4.93 -8.14
N ILE A 47 -9.49 -5.52 -8.18
CA ILE A 47 -8.22 -4.77 -8.18
C ILE A 47 -8.11 -3.89 -9.43
N ASP A 48 -8.77 -4.28 -10.53
CA ASP A 48 -8.80 -3.50 -11.77
C ASP A 48 -9.60 -2.20 -11.63
N SER A 49 -10.36 -2.02 -10.54
CA SER A 49 -11.05 -0.77 -10.23
C SER A 49 -10.12 0.35 -9.74
N ILE A 50 -8.85 0.04 -9.43
CA ILE A 50 -7.87 1.04 -8.99
C ILE A 50 -7.40 1.86 -10.18
N GLU A 51 -7.87 3.12 -10.25
CA GLU A 51 -7.52 4.05 -11.33
C GLU A 51 -6.45 5.07 -10.89
N VAL A 52 -5.34 5.14 -11.62
CA VAL A 52 -4.32 6.18 -11.43
C VAL A 52 -4.52 7.28 -12.48
N LYS A 53 -5.04 8.43 -12.03
CA LYS A 53 -5.32 9.59 -12.88
C LYS A 53 -4.10 10.50 -12.98
N GLU A 54 -3.76 10.90 -14.20
CA GLU A 54 -2.62 11.76 -14.48
C GLU A 54 -2.71 13.12 -13.78
N ALA A 55 -3.91 13.72 -13.74
CA ALA A 55 -4.15 14.98 -13.04
C ALA A 55 -3.84 14.89 -11.54
N GLU A 56 -4.16 13.74 -10.93
CA GLU A 56 -3.90 13.50 -9.51
C GLU A 56 -2.40 13.30 -9.26
N VAL A 57 -1.72 12.53 -10.11
CA VAL A 57 -0.26 12.40 -10.05
C VAL A 57 0.41 13.77 -10.16
N SER A 58 0.00 14.60 -11.12
CA SER A 58 0.55 15.96 -11.28
C SER A 58 0.32 16.83 -10.05
N ARG A 59 -0.89 16.76 -9.46
CA ARG A 59 -1.25 17.48 -8.25
C ARG A 59 -0.35 17.05 -7.09
N LEU A 60 -0.22 15.75 -6.87
CA LEU A 60 0.59 15.17 -5.80
C LEU A 60 2.06 15.59 -5.92
N LEU A 61 2.64 15.49 -7.12
CA LEU A 61 4.04 15.89 -7.38
C LEU A 61 4.30 17.38 -7.08
N LYS A 62 3.32 18.25 -7.37
CA LYS A 62 3.43 19.70 -7.11
C LYS A 62 3.23 20.07 -5.63
N THR A 63 2.54 19.22 -4.87
CA THR A 63 2.29 19.44 -3.42
C THR A 63 3.40 18.93 -2.52
N ILE A 64 4.44 18.31 -3.08
CA ILE A 64 5.62 17.87 -2.32
C ILE A 64 6.30 19.09 -1.70
N ASP A 65 6.64 19.00 -0.41
CA ASP A 65 7.44 20.02 0.27
C ASP A 65 8.86 20.04 -0.33
N PRO A 66 9.27 21.15 -0.99
CA PRO A 66 10.57 21.24 -1.65
C PRO A 66 11.75 21.25 -0.67
N HIS A 67 11.51 21.50 0.62
CA HIS A 67 12.55 21.54 1.66
C HIS A 67 12.72 20.22 2.40
N LYS A 68 11.93 19.19 2.05
CA LYS A 68 12.08 17.87 2.63
C LYS A 68 13.41 17.25 2.19
N SER A 69 14.11 16.65 3.16
CA SER A 69 15.32 15.87 2.90
C SER A 69 15.07 14.81 1.83
N ALA A 70 16.11 14.51 1.05
CA ALA A 70 16.05 13.48 0.03
C ALA A 70 15.58 12.15 0.62
N VAL A 71 14.72 11.46 -0.14
CA VAL A 71 14.30 10.09 0.15
C VAL A 71 15.54 9.19 -0.05
N PRO A 72 15.56 7.93 0.43
CA PRO A 72 16.65 6.97 0.16
C PRO A 72 17.12 6.84 -1.31
N ASP A 73 16.37 7.37 -2.28
CA ASP A 73 16.76 7.48 -3.68
C ASP A 73 17.81 8.59 -3.95
N GLY A 74 18.10 9.45 -2.97
CA GLY A 74 19.04 10.56 -3.10
C GLY A 74 18.54 11.72 -3.96
N ILE A 75 17.27 11.72 -4.38
CA ILE A 75 16.70 12.76 -5.24
C ILE A 75 16.13 13.89 -4.34
N PRO A 76 16.62 15.13 -4.47
CA PRO A 76 16.06 16.25 -3.72
C PRO A 76 14.59 16.50 -4.09
N ALA A 77 13.74 16.78 -3.11
CA ALA A 77 12.32 17.04 -3.32
C ALA A 77 12.06 18.19 -4.33
N ILE A 78 12.92 19.21 -4.34
CA ILE A 78 12.86 20.32 -5.30
C ILE A 78 12.98 19.85 -6.77
N PHE A 79 13.74 18.78 -7.05
CA PHE A 79 13.84 18.22 -8.39
C PHE A 79 12.51 17.59 -8.80
N ILE A 80 11.86 16.85 -7.90
CA ILE A 80 10.57 16.22 -8.17
C ILE A 80 9.51 17.29 -8.48
N VAL A 81 9.46 18.35 -7.67
CA VAL A 81 8.52 19.47 -7.86
C VAL A 81 8.78 20.18 -9.20
N ARG A 82 10.04 20.49 -9.52
CA ARG A 82 10.38 21.20 -10.77
C ARG A 82 10.21 20.34 -12.01
N CYS A 83 10.42 19.03 -11.90
CA CYS A 83 10.24 18.09 -13.00
C CYS A 83 8.84 17.49 -13.04
N ALA A 84 7.91 17.92 -12.18
CA ALA A 84 6.59 17.31 -12.06
C ALA A 84 5.86 17.17 -13.40
N GLY A 85 5.94 18.17 -14.28
CA GLY A 85 5.34 18.11 -15.62
C GLY A 85 5.90 17.00 -16.51
N PHE A 86 7.21 16.74 -16.45
CA PHE A 86 7.87 15.67 -17.21
C PHE A 86 7.69 14.29 -16.57
N LEU A 87 7.55 14.23 -15.24
CA LEU A 87 7.40 12.99 -14.48
C LEU A 87 5.96 12.47 -14.45
N THR A 88 4.98 13.36 -14.62
CA THR A 88 3.54 13.05 -14.49
C THR A 88 3.12 11.89 -15.41
N LEU A 89 3.39 11.99 -16.72
CA LEU A 89 3.03 10.95 -17.69
C LEU A 89 3.75 9.61 -17.45
N PRO A 90 5.10 9.54 -17.35
CA PRO A 90 5.78 8.26 -17.17
C PRO A 90 5.41 7.58 -15.86
N LEU A 91 5.26 8.32 -14.76
CA LEU A 91 4.81 7.74 -13.48
C LEU A 91 3.37 7.21 -13.58
N SER A 92 2.47 7.93 -14.23
CA SER A 92 1.09 7.48 -14.43
C SER A 92 1.03 6.18 -15.24
N ILE A 93 1.87 6.03 -16.26
CA ILE A 93 1.97 4.78 -17.03
C ILE A 93 2.53 3.65 -16.17
N LEU A 94 3.62 3.92 -15.44
CA LEU A 94 4.29 2.94 -14.59
C LEU A 94 3.34 2.37 -13.54
N TYR A 95 2.66 3.23 -12.78
CA TYR A 95 1.76 2.77 -11.72
C TYR A 95 0.53 2.04 -12.28
N ARG A 96 -0.06 2.50 -13.39
CA ARG A 96 -1.16 1.76 -14.04
C ARG A 96 -0.72 0.37 -14.47
N ARG A 97 0.49 0.25 -15.01
CA ARG A 97 1.04 -1.03 -15.43
C ARG A 97 1.34 -1.93 -14.23
N SER A 98 1.97 -1.41 -13.19
CA SER A 98 2.24 -2.16 -11.96
C SER A 98 0.97 -2.63 -11.26
N SER A 99 -0.09 -1.82 -11.22
CA SER A 99 -1.39 -2.22 -10.68
C SER A 99 -2.02 -3.36 -11.47
N LYS A 100 -1.93 -3.34 -12.81
CA LYS A 100 -2.51 -4.38 -13.68
C LYS A 100 -1.70 -5.68 -13.70
N GLU A 101 -0.38 -5.59 -13.72
CA GLU A 101 0.51 -6.75 -13.81
C GLU A 101 0.79 -7.36 -12.43
N GLY A 102 0.46 -6.65 -11.33
CA GLY A 102 0.82 -7.05 -9.97
C GLY A 102 2.34 -7.06 -9.75
N MET A 103 3.11 -6.39 -10.61
CA MET A 103 4.57 -6.38 -10.60
C MET A 103 5.09 -4.96 -10.47
N PHE A 104 5.98 -4.75 -9.50
CA PHE A 104 6.77 -3.55 -9.40
C PHE A 104 8.07 -3.69 -10.20
N PRO A 105 8.64 -2.58 -10.70
CA PRO A 105 9.94 -2.61 -11.34
C PRO A 105 10.97 -3.19 -10.35
N ASN A 106 11.69 -4.22 -10.78
CA ASN A 106 12.91 -4.61 -10.08
C ASN A 106 14.02 -3.63 -10.48
N ILE A 107 14.65 -3.05 -9.48
CA ILE A 107 15.88 -2.26 -9.62
C ILE A 107 17.06 -3.12 -10.09
#